data_AF-A0A377HZ41-F1
#
_entry.id   AF-A0A377HZ41-F1
#
_cell.length_a   1.000
_cell.length_b   1.000
_cell.length_c   1.000
_cell.angle_alpha   90.00
_cell.angle_beta   90.00
_cell.angle_gamma   90.00
#
_symmetry.space_group_name_H-M   'P 1'
#
loop_
_entity.id
_entity.type
_entity.pdbx_description
1 polymer ?
#
loop_
_entity_poly.entity_id
_entity_poly.type
_entity_poly.pdbx_seq_one_letter_code
_entity_poly.pdbx_strand_id
1 'polypeptide(L)'
;MSAVINRAKQRYIKAIKWEATIIFFSFFAVIAVQSELNFSFLAGAISSFLPHCVFVYWIFFKSAKFQQKMTAFYWGEGMKWLMTMVLIILSFILLPALKVLFFFAGYFVALLLNIVLPVVLERHTT
;
A
#
# COMPACT_ATOMS: atom_id res chain seq x y z
N MET A 1 -19.68 6.21 -17.16
CA MET A 1 -18.39 6.59 -16.51
C MET A 1 -17.50 7.21 -17.58
N SER A 2 -16.88 8.37 -17.33
CA SER A 2 -15.99 9.00 -18.31
C SER A 2 -14.76 8.13 -18.58
N ALA A 3 -14.27 8.11 -19.82
CA ALA A 3 -13.10 7.31 -20.24
C ALA A 3 -11.85 7.59 -19.38
N VAL A 4 -11.72 8.81 -18.86
CA VAL A 4 -10.61 9.25 -18.01
C VAL A 4 -10.59 8.54 -16.65
N ILE A 5 -11.75 8.37 -16.01
CA ILE A 5 -11.85 7.69 -14.70
C ILE A 5 -11.51 6.20 -14.84
N ASN A 6 -11.96 5.56 -15.93
CA ASN A 6 -11.67 4.15 -16.17
C ASN A 6 -10.17 3.92 -16.47
N ARG A 7 -9.51 4.84 -17.18
CA ARG A 7 -8.05 4.81 -17.39
C ARG A 7 -7.28 4.94 -16.07
N ALA A 8 -7.65 5.89 -15.21
CA ALA A 8 -7.03 6.06 -13.89
C ALA A 8 -7.21 4.80 -13.02
N LYS A 9 -8.42 4.25 -12.98
CA LYS A 9 -8.72 3.00 -12.27
C LYS A 9 -7.82 1.84 -12.71
N GLN A 10 -7.70 1.61 -14.01
CA GLN A 10 -6.84 0.55 -14.56
C GLN A 10 -5.36 0.77 -14.22
N ARG A 11 -4.90 2.04 -14.21
CA ARG A 11 -3.53 2.39 -13.80
C ARG A 11 -3.26 2.03 -12.34
N TYR A 12 -4.14 2.40 -11.42
CA TYR A 12 -3.99 2.05 -10.01
C TYR A 12 -4.06 0.55 -9.75
N ILE A 13 -4.92 -0.19 -10.47
CA ILE A 13 -4.94 -1.66 -10.39
C ILE A 13 -3.61 -2.26 -10.84
N LYS A 14 -3.02 -1.75 -11.93
CA LYS A 14 -1.68 -2.19 -12.37
C LYS A 14 -0.61 -1.84 -11.35
N ALA A 15 -0.65 -0.64 -10.75
CA ALA A 15 0.28 -0.23 -9.71
C ALA A 15 0.24 -1.17 -8.50
N ILE A 16 -0.96 -1.46 -7.97
CA ILE A 16 -1.15 -2.38 -6.84
C ILE A 16 -0.63 -3.79 -7.16
N LYS A 17 -0.84 -4.28 -8.39
CA LYS A 17 -0.28 -5.58 -8.81
C LYS A 17 1.25 -5.58 -8.77
N TRP A 18 1.87 -4.56 -9.34
CA TRP A 18 3.32 -4.40 -9.31
C TRP A 18 3.86 -4.25 -7.90
N GLU A 19 3.18 -3.49 -7.05
CA GLU A 19 3.54 -3.32 -5.66
C GLU A 19 3.52 -4.66 -4.91
N ALA A 20 2.44 -5.43 -5.04
CA ALA A 20 2.33 -6.75 -4.43
C ALA A 20 3.45 -7.69 -4.91
N THR A 21 3.77 -7.65 -6.21
CA THR A 21 4.88 -8.43 -6.79
C THR A 21 6.22 -8.04 -6.19
N ILE A 22 6.51 -6.73 -6.07
CA ILE A 22 7.78 -6.25 -5.52
C ILE A 22 7.88 -6.57 -4.02
N ILE A 23 6.80 -6.39 -3.25
CA ILE A 23 6.73 -6.77 -1.84
C ILE A 23 7.02 -8.27 -1.69
N PHE A 24 6.41 -9.12 -2.52
CA PHE A 24 6.65 -10.56 -2.51
C PHE A 24 8.13 -10.89 -2.75
N PHE A 25 8.73 -10.39 -3.83
CA PHE A 25 10.16 -10.66 -4.11
C PHE A 25 11.09 -10.11 -3.04
N SER A 26 10.84 -8.90 -2.53
CA SER A 26 11.64 -8.31 -1.45
C SER A 26 11.56 -9.11 -0.15
N PHE A 27 10.39 -9.67 0.17
CA PHE A 27 10.24 -10.54 1.33
C PHE A 27 11.08 -11.83 1.21
N PHE A 28 11.07 -12.49 0.04
CA PHE A 28 11.93 -13.66 -0.20
C PHE A 28 13.41 -13.31 -0.12
N ALA A 29 13.82 -12.15 -0.66
CA ALA A 29 15.20 -11.69 -0.56
C ALA A 29 15.63 -11.49 0.91
N VAL A 30 14.77 -10.91 1.74
CA VAL A 30 15.04 -10.70 3.17
C VAL A 30 15.14 -12.03 3.94
N ILE A 31 14.27 -13.00 3.64
CA ILE A 31 14.35 -14.34 4.24
C ILE A 31 15.66 -15.04 3.85
N ALA A 32 16.06 -14.96 2.58
CA ALA A 32 17.30 -15.58 2.10
C ALA A 32 18.54 -15.03 2.81
N VAL A 33 18.54 -13.75 3.19
CA VAL A 33 19.65 -13.11 3.90
C VAL A 33 19.64 -13.40 5.41
N GLN A 34 18.48 -13.43 6.06
CA GLN A 34 18.41 -13.59 7.53
C GLN A 34 18.53 -15.03 8.00
N SER A 35 18.37 -16.03 7.14
CA SER A 35 18.36 -17.48 7.47
C SER A 35 17.33 -17.92 8.53
N GLU A 36 16.56 -16.98 9.09
CA GLU A 36 15.46 -17.19 10.02
C GLU A 36 14.14 -16.75 9.38
N LEU A 37 13.08 -17.51 9.63
CA LEU A 37 11.74 -17.12 9.21
C LEU A 37 11.22 -15.98 10.09
N ASN A 38 11.41 -14.75 9.63
CA ASN A 38 10.94 -13.55 10.32
C ASN A 38 9.90 -12.79 9.48
N PHE A 39 8.69 -12.68 10.02
CA PHE A 39 7.57 -11.99 9.36
C PHE A 39 7.52 -10.48 9.62
N SER A 40 8.49 -9.91 10.36
CA SER A 40 8.51 -8.47 10.70
C SER A 40 8.49 -7.59 9.46
N PHE A 41 9.30 -7.93 8.45
CA PHE A 41 9.33 -7.20 7.18
C PHE A 41 7.97 -7.21 6.49
N LEU A 42 7.34 -8.38 6.41
CA LEU A 42 6.04 -8.54 5.77
C LEU A 42 4.94 -7.80 6.54
N ALA A 43 4.96 -7.85 7.87
CA ALA A 43 4.02 -7.12 8.72
C ALA A 43 4.11 -5.60 8.50
N GLY A 44 5.34 -5.08 8.37
CA GLY A 44 5.56 -3.68 8.03
C GLY A 44 5.05 -3.31 6.64
N ALA A 45 5.37 -4.14 5.63
CA ALA A 45 4.91 -3.94 4.27
C ALA A 45 3.36 -3.94 4.18
N ILE A 46 2.70 -4.91 4.84
CA ILE A 46 1.23 -5.00 4.90
C ILE A 46 0.63 -3.77 5.59
N SER A 47 1.27 -3.25 6.63
CA SER A 47 0.80 -2.06 7.36
C SER A 47 0.75 -0.80 6.50
N SER A 48 1.50 -0.75 5.39
CA SER A 48 1.44 0.34 4.41
C SER A 48 0.58 -0.01 3.18
N PHE A 49 0.73 -1.24 2.67
CA PHE A 49 0.05 -1.73 1.47
C PHE A 49 -1.48 -1.82 1.62
N LEU A 50 -1.95 -2.39 2.73
CA LEU A 50 -3.37 -2.68 2.93
C LEU A 50 -4.20 -1.38 3.06
N PRO A 51 -3.78 -0.37 3.85
CA PRO A 51 -4.41 0.95 3.84
C PRO A 51 -4.41 1.63 2.46
N HIS A 52 -3.34 1.48 1.66
CA HIS A 52 -3.32 2.03 0.30
C HIS A 52 -4.34 1.34 -0.62
N CYS A 53 -4.48 0.01 -0.54
CA CYS A 53 -5.49 -0.72 -1.30
C CYS A 53 -6.91 -0.25 -0.96
N VAL A 54 -7.20 -0.09 0.34
CA VAL A 54 -8.49 0.42 0.82
C VAL A 54 -8.74 1.85 0.32
N PHE A 55 -7.73 2.71 0.36
CA PHE A 55 -7.79 4.07 -0.15
C PHE A 55 -8.14 4.12 -1.64
N VAL A 56 -7.41 3.36 -2.48
CA VAL A 56 -7.65 3.27 -3.92
C VAL A 56 -9.06 2.75 -4.21
N TYR A 57 -9.49 1.70 -3.50
CA TYR A 57 -10.84 1.17 -3.64
C TYR A 57 -11.90 2.23 -3.29
N TRP A 58 -11.74 2.91 -2.15
CA TRP A 58 -12.69 3.91 -1.69
C TRP A 58 -12.81 5.09 -2.66
N ILE A 59 -11.70 5.62 -3.16
CA ILE A 59 -11.70 6.78 -4.07
C ILE A 59 -12.25 6.40 -5.45
N PHE A 60 -11.71 5.34 -6.07
CA PHE A 60 -12.02 5.05 -7.47
C PHE A 60 -13.30 4.26 -7.68
N PHE A 61 -13.75 3.47 -6.69
CA PHE A 61 -14.94 2.62 -6.83
C PHE A 61 -16.15 3.16 -6.06
N LYS A 62 -15.95 3.69 -4.84
CA LYS A 62 -17.06 4.16 -3.98
C LYS A 62 -17.33 5.65 -4.16
N SER A 63 -16.30 6.49 -4.09
CA SER A 63 -16.44 7.94 -4.13
C SER A 63 -16.65 8.52 -5.53
N ALA A 64 -16.30 7.79 -6.59
CA ALA A 64 -16.53 8.25 -7.97
C ALA A 64 -18.02 8.53 -8.31
N LYS A 65 -18.96 8.10 -7.46
CA LYS A 65 -20.39 8.41 -7.56
C LYS A 65 -20.80 9.73 -6.91
N PHE A 66 -20.03 10.26 -5.96
CA PHE A 66 -20.33 11.50 -5.24
C PHE A 66 -19.49 12.66 -5.83
N GLN A 67 -20.15 13.74 -6.23
CA GLN A 67 -19.52 14.86 -6.96
C GLN A 67 -18.53 15.70 -6.13
N GLN A 68 -18.42 15.46 -4.82
CA GLN A 68 -17.59 16.23 -3.89
C GLN A 68 -16.16 15.64 -3.78
N LYS A 69 -15.39 15.81 -4.86
CA LYS A 69 -14.09 15.14 -5.07
C LYS A 69 -13.03 15.44 -4.01
N MET A 70 -13.00 16.66 -3.47
CA MET A 70 -11.94 17.07 -2.54
C MET A 70 -12.15 16.54 -1.11
N THR A 71 -13.37 16.68 -0.57
CA THR A 71 -13.70 16.21 0.79
C THR A 71 -13.55 14.69 0.92
N ALA A 72 -13.95 13.94 -0.13
CA ALA A 72 -13.81 12.50 -0.13
C ALA A 72 -12.35 12.04 -0.21
N PHE A 73 -11.47 12.83 -0.84
CA PHE A 73 -10.03 12.57 -0.86
C PHE A 73 -9.42 12.72 0.54
N TYR A 74 -9.72 13.81 1.25
CA TYR A 74 -9.26 14.02 2.63
C TYR A 74 -9.77 12.95 3.59
N TRP A 75 -11.03 12.55 3.46
CA TRP A 75 -11.58 11.43 4.22
C TRP A 75 -10.88 10.10 3.90
N GLY A 76 -10.53 9.88 2.62
CA GLY A 76 -9.75 8.73 2.20
C GLY A 76 -8.37 8.70 2.85
N GLU A 77 -7.64 9.81 2.81
CA GLU A 77 -6.30 9.93 3.42
C GLU A 77 -6.38 9.74 4.95
N GLY A 78 -7.36 10.35 5.62
CA GLY A 78 -7.58 10.16 7.06
C GLY A 78 -7.85 8.70 7.43
N MET A 79 -8.71 8.02 6.65
CA MET A 79 -9.00 6.60 6.87
C MET A 79 -7.76 5.71 6.64
N LYS A 80 -6.94 6.04 5.63
CA LYS A 80 -5.67 5.34 5.37
C LYS A 80 -4.73 5.45 6.58
N TRP A 81 -4.53 6.65 7.11
CA TRP A 81 -3.69 6.88 8.28
C TRP A 81 -4.18 6.14 9.52
N LEU A 82 -5.48 6.19 9.81
CA LEU A 82 -6.06 5.49 10.95
C LEU A 82 -5.86 3.97 10.81
N MET A 83 -6.11 3.43 9.62
CA MET A 83 -5.89 2.01 9.35
C MET A 83 -4.43 1.62 9.51
N THR A 84 -3.49 2.42 9.00
CA THR A 84 -2.05 2.21 9.21
C THR A 84 -1.68 2.16 10.68
N MET A 85 -2.15 3.12 11.49
CA MET A 85 -1.88 3.13 12.94
C MET A 85 -2.37 1.85 13.62
N VAL A 86 -3.59 1.42 13.31
CA VAL A 86 -4.17 0.18 13.88
C VAL A 86 -3.34 -1.04 13.47
N LEU A 87 -2.94 -1.17 12.21
CA LEU A 87 -2.12 -2.30 11.76
C LEU A 87 -0.72 -2.32 12.40
N ILE A 88 -0.11 -1.15 12.59
CA ILE A 88 1.17 -1.05 13.28
C ILE A 88 1.02 -1.53 14.73
N ILE A 89 0.02 -1.02 15.46
CA ILE A 89 -0.25 -1.43 16.85
C ILE A 89 -0.51 -2.94 16.93
N LEU A 90 -1.35 -3.47 16.06
CA LEU A 90 -1.64 -4.91 16.00
C LEU A 90 -0.38 -5.73 15.71
N SER A 91 0.52 -5.25 14.85
CA SER A 91 1.76 -5.94 14.55
C SER A 91 2.65 -6.07 15.80
N PHE A 92 2.75 -5.02 16.61
CA PHE A 92 3.51 -5.08 17.87
C PHE A 92 2.88 -6.02 18.91
N ILE A 93 1.55 -6.13 18.94
CA ILE A 93 0.85 -7.02 19.88
C ILE A 93 0.96 -8.49 19.44
N LEU A 94 0.79 -8.76 18.14
CA LEU A 94 0.70 -10.12 17.60
C LEU A 94 2.08 -10.77 17.37
N LEU A 95 3.14 -9.98 17.20
CA LEU A 95 4.49 -10.47 16.91
C LEU A 95 5.42 -10.17 18.10
N PRO A 96 5.52 -11.08 19.09
CA PRO A 96 6.32 -10.86 20.29
C PRO A 96 7.84 -10.76 20.02
N ALA A 97 8.31 -11.30 18.88
CA ALA A 97 9.70 -11.23 18.43
C ALA A 97 9.87 -10.33 17.18
N LEU A 98 9.12 -9.23 17.13
CA LEU A 98 9.16 -8.29 16.00
C LEU A 98 10.51 -7.56 15.97
N LYS A 99 11.27 -7.77 14.90
CA LYS A 99 12.50 -7.03 14.61
C LYS A 99 12.14 -5.67 14.02
N VAL A 100 12.14 -4.63 14.86
CA VAL A 100 11.65 -3.27 14.56
C VAL A 100 12.29 -2.68 13.30
N LEU A 101 13.60 -2.86 13.11
CA LEU A 101 14.30 -2.36 11.92
C LEU A 101 13.77 -2.99 10.62
N PHE A 102 13.55 -4.30 10.59
CA PHE A 102 13.02 -4.99 9.42
C PHE A 102 11.55 -4.63 9.18
N PHE A 103 10.78 -4.44 10.25
CA PHE A 103 9.41 -3.95 10.16
C PHE A 103 9.34 -2.60 9.46
N PHE A 104 10.10 -1.60 9.94
CA PHE A 104 10.09 -0.29 9.31
C PHE A 104 10.70 -0.31 7.91
N ALA A 105 11.70 -1.15 7.63
CA ALA A 105 12.22 -1.33 6.28
C ALA A 105 11.12 -1.79 5.30
N GLY A 106 10.34 -2.81 5.66
CA GLY A 106 9.21 -3.27 4.85
C GLY A 106 8.13 -2.20 4.70
N TYR A 107 7.82 -1.49 5.78
CA TYR A 107 6.87 -0.39 5.77
C TYR A 107 7.27 0.74 4.81
N PHE A 108 8.53 1.19 4.86
CA PHE A 108 9.03 2.26 4.00
C PHE A 108 9.14 1.82 2.53
N VAL A 109 9.55 0.58 2.26
CA VAL A 109 9.56 0.05 0.89
C VAL A 109 8.16 0.09 0.28
N ALA A 110 7.16 -0.45 0.98
CA ALA A 110 5.78 -0.40 0.53
C ALA A 110 5.27 1.05 0.40
N LEU A 111 5.58 1.92 1.37
CA LEU A 111 5.19 3.33 1.32
C LEU A 111 5.77 4.06 0.10
N LEU A 112 7.03 3.79 -0.26
CA LEU A 112 7.65 4.36 -1.45
C LEU A 112 7.01 3.83 -2.73
N LEU A 113 6.72 2.52 -2.79
CA LEU A 113 6.04 1.92 -3.94
C LEU A 113 4.64 2.50 -4.17
N ASN A 114 3.88 2.71 -3.09
CA ASN A 114 2.57 3.37 -3.11
C ASN A 114 2.61 4.76 -3.79
N ILE A 115 3.72 5.48 -3.66
CA ILE A 115 3.89 6.83 -4.25
C ILE A 115 4.46 6.73 -5.67
N VAL A 116 5.50 5.92 -5.87
CA VAL A 116 6.28 5.89 -7.11
C VAL A 116 5.55 5.16 -8.23
N LEU A 117 4.91 4.02 -7.94
CA LEU A 117 4.31 3.18 -9.00
C LEU A 117 3.20 3.87 -9.79
N PRO A 118 2.24 4.59 -9.16
CA PRO A 118 1.23 5.33 -9.91
C PRO A 118 1.83 6.40 -10.83
N VAL A 119 2.89 7.07 -10.38
CA VAL A 119 3.58 8.15 -11.12
C VAL A 119 4.40 7.60 -12.30
N VAL A 120 5.12 6.49 -12.09
CA VAL A 120 5.91 5.86 -13.16
C VAL A 120 5.00 5.27 -14.23
N LEU A 121 3.92 4.59 -13.83
CA LEU A 121 2.94 4.02 -14.77
C LEU A 121 2.14 5.08 -15.52
N GLU A 122 2.10 6.33 -15.04
CA GLU A 122 1.52 7.45 -15.77
C GLU A 122 2.34 7.84 -16.99
N ARG A 123 3.66 7.97 -16.84
CA ARG A 123 4.57 8.43 -17.91
C ARG A 123 4.68 7.49 -19.11
N HIS A 124 4.37 6.21 -18.94
CA HIS A 124 4.40 5.23 -20.03
C HIS A 124 3.08 5.11 -20.82
N THR A 125 2.06 5.92 -20.50
CA THR A 125 0.73 5.88 -21.17
C THR A 125 0.39 7.13 -21.99
N THR A 126 1.36 8.04 -22.15
CA THR A 126 1.34 9.20 -23.06
C THR A 126 2.26 8.92 -24.23
#